data_AF-B4KNY9-F1
#
_entry.id   AF-B4KNY9-F1
#
_cell.length_a   1.000
_cell.length_b   1.000
_cell.length_c   1.000
_cell.angle_alpha   90.00
_cell.angle_beta   90.00
_cell.angle_gamma   90.00
#
_symmetry.space_group_name_H-M   'P 1'
#
loop_
_entity.id
_entity.type
_entity.pdbx_description
1 polymer ?
#
loop_
_entity_poly.entity_id
_entity_poly.type
_entity_poly.pdbx_seq_one_letter_code
_entity_poly.pdbx_strand_id
1 'polypeptide(L)'
;MSQPIKKCVSEPNIEEAFQRHSPIAAKVKGEYEKALIDLFADMGPICLEPFAAILLEHENTILNKDTLIERVRMRMSQLLPKINENFFISNDVGKKLITLEVLKEKFEPYKGTNWQVHKLTPEERTRPVRMRLMDSSIRFIQKQINAQEKAIEIALAKSKENRERIQNIQNERVKLYALMQQQMNYYEEMEPKLMDLIKVMIGNVD
;
A
#
# COMPACT_ATOMS: atom_id res chain seq x y z
N MET A 1 -16.12 27.98 19.07
CA MET A 1 -15.27 28.62 18.04
C MET A 1 -15.04 27.59 16.94
N SER A 2 -15.71 27.76 15.81
CA SER A 2 -15.64 26.83 14.67
C SER A 2 -14.30 26.96 13.98
N GLN A 3 -13.50 25.89 13.98
CA GLN A 3 -12.31 25.83 13.14
C GLN A 3 -12.74 25.76 11.67
N PRO A 4 -12.13 26.55 10.78
CA PRO A 4 -12.44 26.48 9.36
C PRO A 4 -11.92 25.14 8.84
N ILE A 5 -12.82 24.35 8.25
CA ILE A 5 -12.51 23.14 7.49
C ILE A 5 -11.61 23.60 6.33
N LYS A 6 -10.30 23.42 6.48
CA LYS A 6 -9.31 23.68 5.44
C LYS A 6 -9.66 22.79 4.25
N LYS A 7 -9.92 23.43 3.10
CA LYS A 7 -10.22 22.78 1.81
C LYS A 7 -9.30 21.58 1.60
N CYS A 8 -9.89 20.44 1.22
CA CYS A 8 -9.18 19.31 0.65
C CYS A 8 -8.45 19.81 -0.59
N VAL A 9 -7.16 20.11 -0.44
CA VAL A 9 -6.29 20.46 -1.57
C VAL A 9 -6.17 19.18 -2.38
N SER A 10 -6.62 19.22 -3.64
CA SER A 10 -6.40 18.15 -4.62
C SER A 10 -4.97 17.67 -4.51
N GLU A 11 -4.75 16.36 -4.36
CA GLU A 11 -3.40 15.81 -4.26
C GLU A 11 -2.59 16.32 -5.47
N PRO A 12 -1.50 17.07 -5.25
CA PRO A 12 -0.70 17.56 -6.36
C PRO A 12 -0.15 16.36 -7.13
N ASN A 13 -0.22 16.39 -8.45
CA ASN A 13 0.39 15.37 -9.29
C ASN A 13 1.91 15.38 -9.02
N ILE A 14 2.36 14.37 -8.27
CA ILE A 14 3.73 14.25 -7.76
C ILE A 14 4.72 14.21 -8.94
N GLU A 15 4.33 13.56 -10.03
CA GLU A 15 5.18 13.43 -11.22
C GLU A 15 5.37 14.78 -11.92
N GLU A 16 4.30 15.55 -12.10
CA GLU A 16 4.40 16.89 -12.69
C GLU A 16 5.24 17.84 -11.84
N ALA A 17 5.08 17.79 -10.51
CA ALA A 17 5.90 18.57 -9.58
C ALA A 17 7.38 18.15 -9.67
N PHE A 18 7.65 16.84 -9.76
CA PHE A 18 9.01 16.31 -9.91
C PHE A 18 9.67 16.80 -11.20
N GLN A 19 8.97 16.72 -12.33
CA GLN A 19 9.47 17.21 -13.63
C GLN A 19 9.77 18.71 -13.60
N ARG A 20 8.90 19.51 -12.98
CA ARG A 20 9.08 20.96 -12.84
C ARG A 20 10.36 21.33 -12.07
N HIS A 21 10.68 20.56 -11.03
CA HIS A 21 11.85 20.80 -10.18
C HIS A 21 13.11 20.07 -10.64
N SER A 22 13.02 19.18 -11.63
CA SER A 22 14.14 18.42 -12.20
C SER A 22 15.39 19.27 -12.54
N PRO A 23 15.27 20.50 -13.08
CA PRO A 23 16.45 21.33 -13.40
C PRO A 23 17.27 21.79 -12.18
N ILE A 24 16.71 21.77 -10.95
CA ILE A 24 17.39 22.29 -9.77
C ILE A 24 18.68 21.52 -9.45
N ALA A 25 18.67 20.20 -9.68
CA ALA A 25 19.81 19.35 -9.42
C ALA A 25 21.02 19.74 -10.30
N ALA A 26 20.77 19.97 -11.59
CA ALA A 26 21.80 20.41 -12.53
C ALA A 26 22.30 21.82 -12.21
N LYS A 27 21.40 22.73 -11.84
CA LYS A 27 21.77 24.09 -11.44
C LYS A 27 22.68 24.11 -10.20
N VAL A 28 22.30 23.41 -9.14
CA VAL A 28 23.08 23.35 -7.90
C VAL A 28 24.43 22.66 -8.14
N LYS A 29 24.47 21.59 -8.94
CA LYS A 29 25.73 20.95 -9.33
C LYS A 29 26.66 21.94 -10.05
N GLY A 30 26.14 22.67 -11.04
CA GLY A 30 26.92 23.66 -11.78
C GLY A 30 27.42 24.83 -10.92
N GLU A 31 26.61 25.31 -9.97
CA GLU A 31 27.04 26.34 -9.01
C GLU A 31 28.16 25.83 -8.09
N TYR A 32 28.09 24.58 -7.63
CA TYR A 32 29.15 23.95 -6.83
C TYR A 32 30.45 23.77 -7.64
N GLU A 33 30.34 23.29 -8.88
CA GLU A 33 31.50 23.13 -9.76
C GLU A 33 32.19 24.47 -10.04
N LYS A 34 31.39 25.52 -10.32
CA LYS A 34 31.91 26.87 -10.51
C LYS A 34 32.61 27.37 -9.24
N ALA A 35 31.97 27.23 -8.07
CA ALA A 35 32.56 27.65 -6.80
C ALA A 35 33.88 26.93 -6.50
N LEU A 36 34.00 25.64 -6.86
CA LEU A 36 35.25 24.91 -6.74
C LEU A 36 36.32 25.48 -7.68
N ILE A 37 35.99 25.74 -8.95
CA ILE A 37 36.93 26.33 -9.91
C ILE A 37 37.42 27.69 -9.43
N ASP A 38 36.50 28.56 -9.00
CA ASP A 38 36.81 29.90 -8.51
C ASP A 38 37.72 29.82 -7.26
N LEU A 39 37.46 28.89 -6.32
CA LEU A 39 38.30 28.65 -5.14
C LEU A 39 39.76 28.32 -5.51
N PHE A 40 39.98 27.44 -6.50
CA PHE A 40 41.34 27.06 -6.91
C PHE A 40 42.02 28.14 -7.74
N ALA A 41 41.26 28.97 -8.46
CA ALA A 41 41.78 30.12 -9.17
C ALA A 41 42.26 31.22 -8.19
N ASP A 42 41.52 31.44 -7.11
CA ASP A 42 41.84 32.43 -6.07
C ASP A 42 42.93 31.98 -5.10
N MET A 43 43.29 30.69 -5.10
CA MET A 43 44.39 30.19 -4.27
C MET A 43 45.75 30.67 -4.78
N GLY A 44 46.24 31.73 -4.14
CA GLY A 44 47.58 32.27 -4.36
C GLY A 44 48.71 31.28 -4.05
N PRO A 45 49.93 31.51 -4.58
CA PRO A 45 51.08 30.64 -4.37
C PRO A 45 51.41 30.38 -2.90
N ILE A 46 51.18 31.36 -2.03
CA ILE A 46 51.41 31.31 -0.58
C ILE A 46 50.62 30.17 0.09
N CYS A 47 49.40 29.90 -0.37
CA CYS A 47 48.56 28.84 0.19
C CYS A 47 49.06 27.44 -0.17
N LEU A 48 49.82 27.32 -1.27
CA LEU A 48 50.31 26.05 -1.81
C LEU A 48 51.80 25.81 -1.51
N GLU A 49 52.48 26.85 -1.03
CA GLU A 49 53.89 26.85 -0.67
C GLU A 49 54.29 25.77 0.34
N PRO A 50 53.51 25.49 1.41
CA PRO A 50 53.84 24.42 2.35
C PRO A 50 53.81 23.03 1.70
N PHE A 51 52.88 22.79 0.78
CA PHE A 51 52.80 21.51 0.06
C PHE A 51 53.99 21.33 -0.88
N ALA A 52 54.41 22.40 -1.56
CA ALA A 52 55.60 22.36 -2.40
C ALA A 52 56.90 22.15 -1.61
N ALA A 53 57.01 22.73 -0.40
CA ALA A 53 58.15 22.53 0.48
C ALA A 53 58.27 21.06 0.94
N ILE A 54 57.15 20.45 1.37
CA ILE A 54 57.12 19.02 1.76
C ILE A 54 57.53 18.11 0.59
N LEU A 55 57.07 18.41 -0.63
CA LEU A 55 57.44 17.63 -1.81
C LEU A 55 58.93 17.78 -2.17
N LEU A 56 59.52 18.97 -2.03
CA LEU A 56 60.95 19.19 -2.24
C LEU A 56 61.82 18.47 -1.19
N GLU A 57 61.35 18.36 0.05
CA GLU A 57 62.09 17.70 1.14
C GLU A 57 62.03 16.17 1.04
N HIS A 58 60.95 15.59 0.52
CA HIS A 58 60.72 14.15 0.55
C HIS A 58 60.79 13.45 -0.81
N GLU A 59 60.55 14.16 -1.91
CA GLU A 59 60.74 13.62 -3.26
C GLU A 59 62.06 14.16 -3.82
N ASN A 60 62.92 13.30 -4.38
CA ASN A 60 64.12 13.72 -5.13
C ASN A 60 63.70 14.34 -6.48
N THR A 61 62.98 15.46 -6.45
CA THR A 61 62.42 16.14 -7.60
C THR A 61 63.40 17.18 -8.17
N ILE A 62 63.55 17.20 -9.49
CA ILE A 62 64.37 18.19 -10.24
C ILE A 62 63.57 19.50 -10.48
N LEU A 63 62.28 19.54 -10.11
CA LEU A 63 61.40 20.67 -10.40
C LEU A 63 61.58 21.80 -9.40
N ASN A 64 61.44 23.03 -9.91
CA ASN A 64 61.46 24.22 -9.07
C ASN A 64 60.13 24.37 -8.29
N LYS A 65 60.19 25.16 -7.22
CA LYS A 65 59.08 25.39 -6.29
C LYS A 65 57.80 25.88 -6.98
N ASP A 66 57.93 26.78 -7.95
CA ASP A 66 56.78 27.32 -8.68
C ASP A 66 56.10 26.27 -9.58
N THR A 67 56.88 25.38 -10.22
CA THR A 67 56.30 24.26 -10.99
C THR A 67 55.60 23.25 -10.09
N LEU A 68 56.08 23.04 -8.86
CA LEU A 68 55.40 22.19 -7.89
C LEU A 68 54.08 22.80 -7.41
N ILE A 69 54.07 24.10 -7.12
CA ILE A 69 52.85 24.84 -6.76
C ILE A 69 51.79 24.72 -7.87
N GLU A 70 52.18 24.95 -9.13
CA GLU A 70 51.24 24.86 -10.26
C GLU A 70 50.76 23.42 -10.48
N ARG A 71 51.63 22.43 -10.29
CA ARG A 71 51.25 21.01 -10.36
C ARG A 71 50.26 20.62 -9.27
N VAL A 72 50.45 21.10 -8.04
CA VAL A 72 49.53 20.85 -6.93
C VAL A 72 48.18 21.50 -7.21
N ARG A 73 48.17 22.76 -7.66
CA ARG A 73 46.96 23.47 -8.09
C ARG A 73 46.22 22.69 -9.16
N MET A 74 46.90 22.30 -10.23
CA MET A 74 46.32 21.53 -11.33
C MET A 74 45.73 20.18 -10.85
N ARG A 75 46.44 19.44 -10.00
CA ARG A 75 45.94 18.18 -9.44
C ARG A 75 44.69 18.38 -8.58
N MET A 76 44.67 19.41 -7.73
CA MET A 76 43.51 19.72 -6.90
C MET A 76 42.31 20.10 -7.79
N SER A 77 42.50 20.98 -8.78
CA SER A 77 41.48 21.39 -9.73
C SER A 77 40.92 20.23 -10.57
N GLN A 78 41.70 19.16 -10.80
CA GLN A 78 41.24 17.98 -11.53
C GLN A 78 40.60 16.91 -10.63
N LEU A 79 41.06 16.75 -9.40
CA LEU A 79 40.61 15.70 -8.49
C LEU A 79 39.30 16.07 -7.80
N LEU A 80 39.17 17.30 -7.32
CA LEU A 80 38.00 17.72 -6.54
C LEU A 80 36.69 17.70 -7.34
N PRO A 81 36.63 18.09 -8.62
CA PRO A 81 35.40 17.93 -9.41
C PRO A 81 34.96 16.47 -9.51
N LYS A 82 35.91 15.52 -9.62
CA LYS A 82 35.60 14.08 -9.64
C LYS A 82 35.08 13.58 -8.30
N ILE A 83 35.64 14.06 -7.19
CA ILE A 83 35.14 13.76 -5.84
C ILE A 83 33.74 14.34 -5.65
N ASN A 84 33.51 15.57 -6.11
CA ASN A 84 32.20 16.22 -6.05
C ASN A 84 31.17 15.46 -6.89
N GLU A 85 31.52 15.06 -8.11
CA GLU A 85 30.64 14.24 -8.95
C GLU A 85 30.27 12.92 -8.28
N ASN A 86 31.26 12.22 -7.71
CA ASN A 86 31.01 11.01 -6.92
C ASN A 86 30.10 11.29 -5.73
N PHE A 87 30.27 12.41 -5.01
CA PHE A 87 29.39 12.78 -3.92
C PHE A 87 27.93 12.95 -4.38
N PHE A 88 27.70 13.65 -5.50
CA PHE A 88 26.37 13.86 -6.06
C PHE A 88 25.70 12.54 -6.48
N ILE A 89 26.46 11.66 -7.13
CA ILE A 89 25.96 10.36 -7.62
C ILE A 89 25.74 9.39 -6.46
N SER A 90 26.76 9.16 -5.62
CA SER A 90 26.71 8.17 -4.54
C SER A 90 25.67 8.50 -3.47
N ASN A 91 25.37 9.78 -3.24
CA ASN A 91 24.37 10.19 -2.26
C ASN A 91 22.99 10.49 -2.85
N ASP A 92 22.80 10.28 -4.16
CA ASP A 92 21.58 10.61 -4.89
C ASP A 92 21.10 12.05 -4.59
N VAL A 93 22.05 12.99 -4.53
CA VAL A 93 21.80 14.38 -4.10
C VAL A 93 20.79 15.03 -5.03
N GLY A 94 20.88 14.76 -6.34
CA GLY A 94 19.96 15.29 -7.34
C GLY A 94 18.50 14.95 -7.01
N LYS A 95 18.18 13.67 -6.79
CA LYS A 95 16.81 13.27 -6.45
C LYS A 95 16.38 13.80 -5.10
N LYS A 96 17.27 13.88 -4.11
CA LYS A 96 16.97 14.46 -2.80
C LYS A 96 16.61 15.94 -2.90
N LEU A 97 17.34 16.72 -3.68
CA LEU A 97 17.04 18.15 -3.93
C LEU A 97 15.67 18.32 -4.59
N ILE A 98 15.39 17.54 -5.64
CA ILE A 98 14.07 17.56 -6.30
C ILE A 98 12.97 17.19 -5.30
N THR A 99 13.19 16.14 -4.51
CA THR A 99 12.23 15.68 -3.48
C THR A 99 11.96 16.77 -2.45
N LEU A 100 13.00 17.50 -2.01
CA LEU A 100 12.84 18.59 -1.06
C LEU A 100 11.99 19.73 -1.62
N GLU A 101 12.17 20.12 -2.88
CA GLU A 101 11.33 21.14 -3.52
C GLU A 101 9.88 20.67 -3.71
N VAL A 102 9.67 19.41 -4.12
CA VAL A 102 8.33 18.81 -4.20
C VAL A 102 7.65 18.78 -2.83
N LEU A 103 8.37 18.43 -1.77
CA LEU A 103 7.84 18.43 -0.40
C LEU A 103 7.52 19.85 0.07
N LYS A 104 8.38 20.82 -0.22
CA LYS A 104 8.16 22.23 0.11
C LYS A 104 6.89 22.75 -0.57
N GLU A 105 6.69 22.48 -1.86
CA GLU A 105 5.47 22.84 -2.58
C GLU A 105 4.23 22.15 -1.97
N LYS A 106 4.32 20.84 -1.72
CA LYS A 106 3.23 20.04 -1.12
C LYS A 106 2.81 20.57 0.25
N PHE A 107 3.76 21.07 1.04
CA PHE A 107 3.51 21.51 2.42
C PHE A 107 3.47 23.04 2.59
N GLU A 108 3.58 23.84 1.52
CA GLU A 108 3.46 25.29 1.57
C GLU A 108 2.17 25.78 2.30
N PRO A 109 1.00 25.13 2.15
CA PRO A 109 -0.22 25.51 2.90
C PRO A 109 -0.11 25.38 4.43
N TYR A 110 0.92 24.70 4.93
CA TYR A 110 1.18 24.49 6.35
C TYR A 110 2.32 25.38 6.89
N LYS A 111 2.86 26.28 6.07
CA LYS A 111 3.87 27.25 6.50
C LYS A 111 3.38 28.09 7.69
N GLY A 112 4.24 28.26 8.69
CA GLY A 112 3.91 28.94 9.94
C GLY A 112 3.18 28.07 10.98
N THR A 113 2.85 26.81 10.66
CA THR A 113 2.30 25.88 11.65
C THR A 113 3.41 25.44 12.61
N ASN A 114 3.16 25.50 13.92
CA ASN A 114 4.16 25.18 14.94
C ASN A 114 4.32 23.65 15.08
N TRP A 115 5.10 23.04 14.19
CA TRP A 115 5.43 21.62 14.25
C TRP A 115 6.54 21.40 15.29
N GLN A 116 6.18 21.36 16.56
CA GLN A 116 7.11 21.11 17.66
C GLN A 116 7.48 19.61 17.77
N VAL A 117 7.93 19.00 16.67
CA VAL A 117 8.24 17.57 16.58
C VAL A 117 9.21 17.15 17.69
N HIS A 118 10.20 17.97 18.00
CA HIS A 118 11.21 17.68 19.02
C HIS A 118 10.67 17.65 20.46
N LYS A 119 9.55 18.33 20.74
CA LYS A 119 8.91 18.36 22.06
C LYS A 119 7.87 17.26 22.26
N LEU A 120 7.43 16.63 21.17
CA LEU A 120 6.51 15.50 21.22
C LEU A 120 7.23 14.25 21.70
N THR A 121 6.56 13.49 22.57
CA THR A 121 6.97 12.15 22.97
C THR A 121 6.92 11.19 21.77
N PRO A 122 7.67 10.07 21.79
CA PRO A 122 7.58 9.04 20.73
C PRO A 122 6.14 8.56 20.50
N GLU A 123 5.34 8.50 21.56
CA GLU A 123 3.95 8.07 21.48
C GLU A 123 3.09 9.06 20.68
N GLU A 124 3.23 10.36 20.94
CA GLU A 124 2.50 11.40 20.23
C GLU A 124 2.93 11.51 18.77
N ARG A 125 4.23 11.34 18.48
CA ARG A 125 4.75 11.34 17.11
C ARG A 125 4.16 10.20 16.27
N THR A 126 3.96 9.03 16.87
CA THR A 126 3.45 7.83 16.17
C THR A 126 1.93 7.71 16.19
N ARG A 127 1.23 8.46 17.04
CA ARG A 127 -0.23 8.42 17.18
C ARG A 127 -0.98 8.57 15.85
N PRO A 128 -0.65 9.52 14.95
CA PRO A 128 -1.36 9.65 13.67
C PRO A 128 -1.20 8.43 12.75
N VAL A 129 -0.08 7.72 12.82
CA VAL A 129 0.14 6.49 12.05
C VAL A 129 -0.67 5.35 12.66
N ARG A 130 -0.62 5.19 14.00
CA ARG A 130 -1.39 4.17 14.72
C ARG A 130 -2.90 4.32 14.47
N MET A 131 -3.43 5.55 14.53
CA MET A 131 -4.84 5.81 14.24
C MET A 131 -5.22 5.41 12.81
N ARG A 132 -4.41 5.77 11.80
CA ARG A 132 -4.67 5.37 10.41
C ARG A 132 -4.65 3.85 10.20
N LEU A 133 -3.77 3.14 10.91
CA LEU A 133 -3.73 1.67 10.89
C LEU A 133 -5.00 1.09 11.51
N MET A 134 -5.39 1.58 12.69
CA MET A 134 -6.63 1.17 13.36
C MET A 134 -7.85 1.43 12.49
N ASP A 135 -7.96 2.59 11.84
CA ASP A 135 -9.05 2.90 10.91
C ASP A 135 -9.11 1.90 9.75
N SER A 136 -7.97 1.45 9.23
CA SER A 136 -7.90 0.45 8.17
C SER A 136 -8.38 -0.92 8.66
N SER A 137 -7.97 -1.33 9.86
CA SER A 137 -8.44 -2.56 10.52
C SER A 137 -9.95 -2.53 10.77
N ILE A 138 -10.49 -1.39 11.25
CA ILE A 138 -11.93 -1.21 11.45
C ILE A 138 -12.68 -1.39 10.12
N ARG A 139 -12.22 -0.74 9.04
CA ARG A 139 -12.85 -0.89 7.71
C ARG A 139 -12.81 -2.32 7.20
N PHE A 140 -11.72 -3.05 7.47
CA PHE A 140 -11.61 -4.46 7.08
C PHE A 140 -12.61 -5.33 7.85
N ILE A 141 -12.68 -5.19 9.18
CA ILE A 141 -13.62 -5.94 10.02
C ILE A 141 -15.06 -5.62 9.62
N GLN A 142 -15.39 -4.36 9.35
CA GLN A 142 -16.72 -3.97 8.88
C GLN A 142 -17.10 -4.70 7.58
N LYS A 143 -16.18 -4.82 6.63
CA LYS A 143 -16.42 -5.57 5.39
C LYS A 143 -16.65 -7.06 5.65
N GLN A 144 -15.92 -7.65 6.59
CA GLN A 144 -16.11 -9.05 6.97
C GLN A 144 -17.47 -9.29 7.62
N ILE A 145 -17.90 -8.41 8.53
CA ILE A 145 -19.22 -8.48 9.16
C ILE A 145 -20.31 -8.43 8.09
N ASN A 146 -20.26 -7.44 7.19
CA ASN A 146 -21.24 -7.31 6.12
C ASN A 146 -21.29 -8.54 5.19
N ALA A 147 -20.14 -9.20 4.96
CA ALA A 147 -20.10 -10.42 4.17
C ALA A 147 -20.72 -11.61 4.91
N GLN A 148 -20.48 -11.73 6.21
CA GLN A 148 -21.08 -12.77 7.05
C GLN A 148 -22.59 -12.59 7.18
N GLU A 149 -23.07 -11.36 7.37
CA GLU A 149 -24.51 -11.04 7.40
C GLU A 149 -25.22 -11.51 6.13
N LYS A 150 -24.64 -11.23 4.95
CA LYS A 150 -25.17 -11.72 3.68
C LYS A 150 -25.18 -13.25 3.58
N ALA A 151 -24.12 -13.90 4.06
CA ALA A 151 -24.05 -15.36 4.04
C ALA A 151 -25.12 -15.99 4.95
N ILE A 152 -25.39 -15.38 6.11
CA ILE A 152 -26.45 -15.79 7.03
C ILE A 152 -27.82 -15.59 6.39
N GLU A 153 -28.06 -14.45 5.75
CA GLU A 153 -29.31 -14.17 5.05
C GLU A 153 -29.62 -15.24 3.98
N ILE A 154 -28.62 -15.60 3.17
CA ILE A 154 -28.74 -16.68 2.18
C ILE A 154 -29.03 -18.03 2.86
N ALA A 155 -28.34 -18.34 3.95
CA ALA A 155 -28.54 -19.59 4.69
C ALA A 155 -29.95 -19.68 5.31
N LEU A 156 -30.47 -18.57 5.84
CA LEU A 156 -31.82 -18.49 6.39
C LEU A 156 -32.88 -18.69 5.30
N ALA A 157 -32.72 -18.07 4.13
CA ALA A 157 -33.61 -18.26 3.00
C ALA A 157 -33.67 -19.75 2.58
N LYS A 158 -32.51 -20.40 2.43
CA LYS A 158 -32.42 -21.84 2.12
C LYS A 158 -33.05 -22.71 3.20
N SER A 159 -32.86 -22.36 4.48
CA SER A 159 -33.46 -23.10 5.60
C SER A 159 -34.99 -23.04 5.56
N LYS A 160 -35.55 -21.87 5.26
CA LYS A 160 -37.00 -21.68 5.12
C LYS A 160 -37.57 -22.53 3.98
N GLU A 161 -36.95 -22.48 2.80
CA GLU A 161 -37.35 -23.29 1.64
C GLU A 161 -37.32 -24.80 1.96
N ASN A 162 -36.25 -25.27 2.63
CA ASN A 162 -36.17 -26.67 3.04
C ASN A 162 -37.26 -27.07 4.04
N ARG A 163 -37.63 -26.20 4.99
CA ARG A 163 -38.73 -26.48 5.92
C ARG A 163 -40.06 -26.61 5.19
N GLU A 164 -40.34 -25.71 4.23
CA GLU A 164 -41.55 -25.79 3.40
C GLU A 164 -41.58 -27.09 2.60
N ARG A 165 -40.44 -27.50 2.02
CA ARG A 165 -40.33 -28.76 1.30
C ARG A 165 -40.58 -29.99 2.19
N ILE A 166 -40.03 -30.01 3.40
CA ILE A 166 -40.27 -31.09 4.37
C ILE A 166 -41.74 -31.14 4.77
N GLN A 167 -42.37 -29.98 5.01
CA GLN A 167 -43.79 -29.92 5.33
C GLN A 167 -44.66 -30.47 4.20
N ASN A 168 -44.34 -30.14 2.95
CA ASN A 168 -45.05 -30.67 1.78
C ASN A 168 -44.93 -32.19 1.69
N ILE A 169 -43.72 -32.74 1.88
CA ILE A 169 -43.50 -34.19 1.90
C ILE A 169 -44.30 -34.86 3.02
N GLN A 170 -44.33 -34.26 4.22
CA GLN A 170 -45.13 -34.78 5.34
C GLN A 170 -46.62 -34.80 5.01
N ASN A 171 -47.14 -33.72 4.40
CA ASN A 171 -48.53 -33.64 3.99
C ASN A 171 -48.88 -34.70 2.93
N GLU A 172 -48.02 -34.92 1.93
CA GLU A 172 -48.19 -35.98 0.93
C GLU A 172 -48.16 -37.37 1.57
N ARG A 173 -47.24 -37.62 2.51
CA ARG A 173 -47.16 -38.88 3.24
C ARG A 173 -48.45 -39.19 3.99
N VAL A 174 -49.05 -38.20 4.66
CA VAL A 174 -50.33 -38.36 5.36
C VAL A 174 -51.46 -38.70 4.38
N LYS A 175 -51.54 -38.00 3.23
CA LYS A 175 -52.53 -38.29 2.19
C LYS A 175 -52.38 -39.71 1.63
N LEU A 176 -51.14 -40.12 1.36
CA LEU A 176 -50.86 -41.46 0.84
C LEU A 176 -51.27 -42.55 1.83
N TYR A 177 -50.96 -42.38 3.13
CA TYR A 177 -51.40 -43.31 4.16
C TYR A 177 -52.92 -43.43 4.24
N ALA A 178 -53.65 -42.30 4.18
CA ALA A 178 -55.10 -42.32 4.19
C ALA A 178 -55.67 -43.11 2.99
N LEU A 179 -55.09 -42.91 1.80
CA LEU A 179 -55.52 -43.59 0.58
C LEU A 179 -55.20 -45.09 0.61
N MET A 180 -54.03 -45.47 1.12
CA MET A 180 -53.66 -46.88 1.34
C MET A 180 -54.60 -47.56 2.34
N GLN A 181 -54.91 -46.88 3.46
CA GLN A 181 -55.85 -47.43 4.44
C GLN A 181 -57.24 -47.64 3.84
N GLN A 182 -57.71 -46.67 3.04
CA GLN A 182 -58.99 -46.80 2.34
C GLN A 182 -59.00 -48.00 1.38
N GLN A 183 -57.92 -48.20 0.60
CA GLN A 183 -57.80 -49.37 -0.26
C GLN A 183 -57.74 -50.68 0.53
N MET A 184 -56.99 -50.72 1.62
CA MET A 184 -56.88 -51.91 2.46
C MET A 184 -58.24 -52.31 3.04
N ASN A 185 -58.98 -51.34 3.59
CA ASN A 185 -60.35 -51.56 4.07
C ASN A 185 -61.26 -52.07 2.93
N TYR A 186 -61.16 -51.50 1.72
CA TYR A 186 -61.92 -51.97 0.56
C TYR A 186 -61.61 -53.42 0.19
N TYR A 187 -60.32 -53.82 0.24
CA TYR A 187 -59.93 -55.21 -0.01
C TYR A 187 -60.45 -56.15 1.08
N GLU A 188 -60.33 -55.78 2.35
CA GLU A 188 -60.87 -56.57 3.48
C GLU A 188 -62.41 -56.76 3.37
N GLU A 189 -63.13 -55.75 2.88
CA GLU A 189 -64.58 -55.86 2.63
C GLU A 189 -64.95 -56.70 1.39
N MET A 190 -64.12 -56.67 0.34
CA MET A 190 -64.38 -57.36 -0.92
C MET A 190 -63.91 -58.81 -0.92
N GLU A 191 -62.85 -59.14 -0.18
CA GLU A 191 -62.30 -60.49 -0.05
C GLU A 191 -63.37 -61.55 0.31
N PRO A 192 -64.20 -61.39 1.37
CA PRO A 192 -65.22 -62.39 1.69
C PRO A 192 -66.30 -62.49 0.58
N LYS A 193 -66.69 -61.37 -0.03
CA LYS A 193 -67.67 -61.36 -1.13
C LYS A 193 -67.16 -62.11 -2.36
N LEU A 194 -65.87 -61.95 -2.69
CA LEU A 194 -65.20 -62.69 -3.76
C LEU A 194 -65.13 -64.19 -3.44
N MET A 195 -64.79 -64.56 -2.20
CA MET A 195 -64.73 -65.95 -1.77
C MET A 195 -66.10 -66.64 -1.79
N ASP A 196 -67.17 -65.92 -1.42
CA ASP A 196 -68.54 -66.43 -1.52
C ASP A 196 -68.97 -66.61 -2.98
N LEU A 197 -68.61 -65.67 -3.87
CA LEU A 197 -68.90 -65.79 -5.30
C LEU A 197 -68.17 -66.99 -5.93
N ILE A 198 -66.92 -67.23 -5.54
CA ILE A 198 -66.13 -68.40 -5.96
C ILE A 198 -66.77 -69.70 -5.45
N LYS A 199 -67.22 -69.75 -4.20
CA LYS A 199 -67.96 -70.91 -3.66
C LYS A 199 -69.25 -71.18 -4.42
N VAL A 200 -70.02 -70.14 -4.79
CA VAL A 200 -71.24 -70.28 -5.60
C VAL A 200 -70.93 -70.78 -7.00
N MET A 201 -69.84 -70.31 -7.63
CA MET A 201 -69.44 -70.76 -8.96
C MET A 201 -68.87 -72.18 -8.99
N ILE A 202 -68.18 -72.62 -7.93
CA ILE A 202 -67.63 -73.98 -7.82
C ILE A 202 -68.69 -74.98 -7.31
N GLY A 203 -69.61 -74.55 -6.45
CA GLY A 203 -70.70 -75.39 -5.92
C GLY A 203 -71.89 -75.59 -6.86
N ASN A 204 -71.94 -74.88 -7.99
CA ASN A 204 -72.92 -75.07 -9.07
C ASN A 204 -72.38 -75.94 -10.22
N VAL A 205 -71.29 -76.67 -9.99
CA VAL A 205 -70.77 -77.71 -10.89
C VAL A 205 -71.14 -79.08 -10.32
N ASP A 206 -72.40 -79.48 -10.48
CA ASP A 206 -72.90 -80.86 -10.46
C ASP A 206 -74.12 -80.94 -11.39
#